data_AF-A0A938PPD3-F1
#
_entry.id   AF-A0A938PPD3-F1
#
_cell.length_a   1.000
_cell.length_b   1.000
_cell.length_c   1.000
_cell.angle_alpha   90.00
_cell.angle_beta   90.00
_cell.angle_gamma   90.00
#
_symmetry.space_group_name_H-M   'P 1'
#
loop_
_entity.id
_entity.type
_entity.pdbx_description
1 polymer ?
#
loop_
_entity_poly.entity_id
_entity_poly.type
_entity_poly.pdbx_seq_one_letter_code
_entity_poly.pdbx_strand_id
1 'polypeptide(L)'
;MQRRGAFRSGNSPDWKLLAALFRQFFETARRLDHEPVLLIIPTRLESFAGSIEQDLETQVLKLGCALGFVTVSLPAPFSQTQAERPATPLFRPREDGGHFSVDGHRLTAQMLAAALAGRDSCAELH
;
A
#
# COMPACT_ATOMS: atom_id res chain seq x y z
N MET A 1 8.89 -30.99 -2.40
CA MET A 1 8.24 -30.02 -3.31
C MET A 1 7.10 -29.35 -2.54
N GLN A 2 7.34 -28.18 -1.95
CA GLN A 2 6.39 -27.52 -1.04
C GLN A 2 5.23 -26.88 -1.83
N ARG A 3 4.00 -27.10 -1.35
CA ARG A 3 2.76 -26.48 -1.83
C ARG A 3 2.82 -24.98 -1.56
N ARG A 4 3.15 -24.16 -2.57
CA ARG A 4 2.93 -22.71 -2.53
C ARG A 4 1.41 -22.47 -2.59
N GLY A 5 0.80 -22.27 -1.42
CA GLY A 5 -0.62 -22.00 -1.27
C GLY A 5 -1.02 -20.68 -1.94
N ALA A 6 -1.71 -20.81 -3.07
CA ALA A 6 -2.98 -20.17 -3.45
C ALA A 6 -3.35 -18.73 -3.04
N PHE A 7 -2.44 -17.84 -2.65
CA PHE A 7 -2.72 -16.39 -2.63
C PHE A 7 -2.56 -15.78 -4.02
N ARG A 8 -3.15 -16.41 -5.05
CA ARG A 8 -2.91 -16.06 -6.47
C ARG A 8 -4.10 -15.42 -7.18
N SER A 9 -5.23 -15.23 -6.51
CA SER A 9 -6.39 -14.60 -7.14
C SER A 9 -7.26 -13.90 -6.11
N GLY A 10 -7.95 -12.83 -6.53
CA GLY A 10 -9.00 -12.19 -5.75
C GLY A 10 -10.22 -13.07 -5.46
N ASN A 11 -10.15 -14.36 -5.81
CA ASN A 11 -11.15 -15.37 -5.50
C ASN A 11 -10.68 -16.37 -4.42
N SER A 12 -9.48 -16.23 -3.87
CA SER A 12 -9.02 -17.09 -2.77
C SER A 12 -9.89 -16.86 -1.52
N PRO A 13 -10.13 -17.90 -0.69
CA PRO A 13 -10.82 -17.75 0.59
C PRO A 13 -10.17 -16.70 1.51
N ASP A 14 -8.83 -16.68 1.55
CA ASP A 14 -8.06 -15.75 2.37
C ASP A 14 -8.27 -14.29 1.93
N TRP A 15 -8.28 -14.03 0.62
CA TRP A 15 -8.55 -12.70 0.10
C TRP A 15 -9.99 -12.26 0.40
N LYS A 16 -10.98 -13.15 0.25
CA LYS A 16 -12.37 -12.85 0.57
C LYS A 16 -12.55 -12.50 2.05
N LEU A 17 -11.88 -13.23 2.94
CA LEU A 17 -11.86 -12.93 4.37
C LEU A 17 -11.22 -11.57 4.63
N LEU A 18 -10.06 -11.30 4.04
CA LEU A 18 -9.37 -10.02 4.19
C LEU A 18 -10.24 -8.86 3.70
N ALA A 19 -10.81 -8.97 2.51
CA ALA A 19 -11.71 -7.96 1.94
C ALA A 19 -12.95 -7.70 2.81
N ALA A 20 -13.50 -8.75 3.44
CA ALA A 20 -14.61 -8.60 4.40
C ALA A 20 -14.18 -7.84 5.67
N LEU A 21 -12.97 -8.12 6.19
CA LEU A 21 -12.43 -7.40 7.35
C LEU A 21 -12.18 -5.91 7.04
N PHE A 22 -11.62 -5.59 5.86
CA PHE A 22 -11.46 -4.21 5.40
C PHE A 22 -12.79 -3.47 5.30
N ARG A 23 -13.82 -4.12 4.74
CA ARG A 23 -15.17 -3.55 4.66
C ARG A 23 -15.74 -3.27 6.05
N GLN A 24 -15.68 -4.25 6.95
CA GLN A 24 -16.19 -4.10 8.31
C GLN A 24 -15.48 -2.97 9.06
N PHE A 25 -14.16 -2.86 8.90
CA PHE A 25 -13.37 -1.77 9.47
C PHE A 25 -13.83 -0.41 8.93
N PHE A 26 -13.96 -0.28 7.61
CA PHE A 26 -14.40 0.95 6.95
C PHE A 26 -15.77 1.42 7.45
N GLU A 27 -16.75 0.51 7.41
CA GLU A 27 -18.12 0.78 7.84
C GLU A 27 -18.17 1.18 9.32
N THR A 28 -17.34 0.52 10.15
CA THR A 28 -17.25 0.82 11.58
C THR A 28 -16.64 2.21 11.81
N ALA A 29 -15.54 2.53 11.14
CA ALA A 29 -14.89 3.84 11.26
C ALA A 29 -15.86 4.97 10.87
N ARG A 30 -16.56 4.83 9.74
CA ARG A 30 -17.53 5.83 9.29
C ARG A 30 -18.73 5.99 10.21
N ARG A 31 -19.23 4.89 10.79
CA ARG A 31 -20.30 4.96 11.82
C ARG A 31 -19.86 5.72 13.07
N LEU A 32 -18.56 5.75 13.35
CA LEU A 32 -17.96 6.51 14.45
C LEU A 32 -17.49 7.91 14.03
N ASP A 33 -17.93 8.41 12.86
CA ASP A 33 -17.55 9.71 12.30
C ASP A 33 -16.03 9.85 12.06
N HIS A 34 -15.41 8.76 11.62
CA HIS A 34 -14.01 8.73 11.20
C HIS A 34 -13.88 8.42 9.71
N GLU A 35 -12.91 9.07 9.06
CA GLU A 35 -12.54 8.83 7.67
C GLU A 35 -11.26 7.98 7.62
N PRO A 36 -11.36 6.67 7.37
CA PRO A 36 -10.18 5.82 7.34
C PRO A 36 -9.38 6.02 6.05
N VAL A 37 -8.05 5.93 6.17
CA VAL A 37 -7.12 5.96 5.04
C VAL A 37 -6.43 4.61 4.92
N LEU A 38 -6.29 4.13 3.70
CA LEU A 38 -5.56 2.90 3.40
C LEU A 38 -4.18 3.23 2.86
N LEU A 39 -3.14 2.98 3.67
CA LEU A 39 -1.74 3.17 3.28
C LEU A 39 -1.10 1.82 2.93
N ILE A 40 -0.64 1.67 1.69
CA ILE A 40 0.03 0.47 1.19
C ILE A 40 1.55 0.70 1.24
N ILE A 41 2.23 -0.07 2.10
CA ILE A 41 3.64 0.13 2.44
C ILE A 41 4.49 -0.96 1.76
N PRO A 42 5.56 -0.61 1.01
CA PRO A 42 6.51 -1.57 0.49
C PRO A 42 7.32 -2.20 1.62
N THR A 43 7.44 -3.53 1.59
CA THR A 43 8.33 -4.28 2.49
C THR A 43 9.75 -4.39 1.91
N ARG A 44 9.89 -4.32 0.57
CA ARG A 44 11.16 -4.35 -0.19
C ARG A 44 10.99 -3.59 -1.50
N LEU A 45 12.05 -2.93 -1.98
CA LEU A 45 12.06 -2.26 -3.29
C LEU A 45 12.62 -3.12 -4.42
N GLU A 46 13.53 -4.05 -4.10
CA GLU A 46 14.37 -4.77 -5.07
C GLU A 46 13.62 -5.72 -6.02
N SER A 47 12.30 -5.90 -5.85
CA SER A 47 11.56 -6.90 -6.61
C SER A 47 10.07 -6.60 -6.74
N PHE A 48 9.65 -5.34 -6.80
CA PHE A 48 8.22 -5.02 -6.82
C PHE A 48 7.56 -5.32 -8.18
N ALA A 49 8.17 -4.92 -9.29
CA ALA A 49 7.60 -5.12 -10.62
C ALA A 49 7.52 -6.62 -10.99
N GLY A 50 6.36 -7.08 -11.44
CA GLY A 50 6.09 -8.48 -11.81
C GLY A 50 6.00 -9.45 -10.63
N SER A 51 5.86 -8.93 -9.41
CA SER A 51 5.81 -9.73 -8.18
C SER A 51 4.39 -10.02 -7.70
N ILE A 52 4.28 -10.96 -6.76
CA ILE A 52 2.99 -11.22 -6.10
C ILE A 52 2.56 -10.01 -5.25
N GLU A 53 3.50 -9.24 -4.73
CA GLU A 53 3.25 -8.02 -3.98
C GLU A 53 2.58 -6.94 -4.85
N GLN A 54 2.92 -6.86 -6.14
CA GLN A 54 2.24 -5.97 -7.08
C GLN A 54 0.82 -6.43 -7.41
N ASP A 55 0.60 -7.74 -7.57
CA ASP A 55 -0.74 -8.30 -7.75
C ASP A 55 -1.62 -8.03 -6.52
N LEU A 56 -1.03 -8.12 -5.32
CA LEU A 56 -1.68 -7.78 -4.05
C LEU A 56 -2.00 -6.30 -3.95
N GLU A 57 -1.04 -5.42 -4.24
CA GLU A 57 -1.24 -3.97 -4.28
C GLU A 57 -2.43 -3.64 -5.19
N THR A 58 -2.48 -4.21 -6.40
CA THR A 58 -3.57 -3.99 -7.36
C THR A 58 -4.92 -4.40 -6.78
N GLN A 59 -5.00 -5.52 -6.07
CA GLN A 59 -6.24 -5.96 -5.44
C GLN A 59 -6.65 -5.07 -4.25
N VAL A 60 -5.70 -4.62 -3.45
CA VAL A 60 -5.93 -3.69 -2.34
C VAL A 60 -6.36 -2.32 -2.84
N LEU A 61 -5.78 -1.81 -3.93
CA LEU A 61 -6.20 -0.57 -4.59
C LEU A 61 -7.65 -0.66 -5.10
N LYS A 62 -8.00 -1.76 -5.78
CA LYS A 62 -9.37 -2.02 -6.24
C LYS A 62 -10.35 -2.06 -5.07
N LEU A 63 -9.98 -2.70 -3.97
CA LEU A 63 -10.80 -2.77 -2.76
C LEU A 63 -10.97 -1.40 -2.11
N GLY A 64 -9.87 -0.65 -1.95
CA GLY A 64 -9.87 0.71 -1.41
C GLY A 64 -10.79 1.62 -2.20
N CYS A 65 -10.68 1.60 -3.53
CA CYS A 65 -11.55 2.37 -4.41
C CYS A 65 -13.02 1.93 -4.30
N ALA A 66 -13.31 0.62 -4.34
CA ALA A 66 -14.67 0.10 -4.25
C ALA A 66 -15.37 0.42 -2.92
N LEU A 67 -14.61 0.54 -1.84
CA LEU A 67 -15.12 0.91 -0.53
C LEU A 67 -15.10 2.43 -0.28
N GLY A 68 -14.44 3.21 -1.13
CA GLY A 68 -14.33 4.66 -0.99
C GLY A 68 -13.28 5.11 0.03
N PHE A 69 -12.25 4.30 0.29
CA PHE A 69 -11.08 4.76 1.05
C PHE A 69 -10.30 5.81 0.28
N VAL A 70 -9.76 6.80 1.00
CA VAL A 70 -8.54 7.47 0.53
C VAL A 70 -7.43 6.42 0.55
N THR A 71 -6.88 6.08 -0.61
CA THR A 71 -5.86 5.04 -0.73
C THR A 71 -4.54 5.64 -1.20
N VAL A 72 -3.45 5.33 -0.51
CA VAL A 72 -2.10 5.82 -0.83
C VAL A 72 -1.18 4.63 -1.03
N SER A 73 -0.62 4.48 -2.23
CA SER A 73 0.35 3.44 -2.51
C SER A 73 1.77 3.98 -2.61
N LEU A 74 2.65 3.46 -1.78
CA LEU A 74 4.06 3.85 -1.70
C LEU A 74 5.03 3.07 -2.61
N PRO A 75 4.81 1.80 -3.03
CA PRO A 75 5.82 1.00 -3.74
C PRO A 75 6.43 1.65 -4.98
N ALA A 76 5.62 2.11 -5.94
CA ALA A 76 6.13 2.73 -7.17
C ALA A 76 6.83 4.08 -6.90
N PRO A 77 6.23 5.03 -6.15
CA PRO A 77 6.89 6.30 -5.82
C PRO A 77 8.19 6.13 -5.02
N PHE A 78 8.26 5.14 -4.11
CA PHE A 78 9.48 4.83 -3.39
C PHE A 78 10.56 4.30 -4.32
N SER A 79 10.21 3.38 -5.22
CA SER A 79 11.15 2.81 -6.19
C SER A 79 11.71 3.89 -7.11
N GLN A 80 10.84 4.77 -7.62
CA GLN A 80 11.23 5.90 -8.45
C GLN A 80 12.14 6.87 -7.69
N THR A 81 11.74 7.31 -6.49
CA THR A 81 12.52 8.27 -5.71
C THR A 81 13.90 7.70 -5.32
N GLN A 82 13.97 6.41 -4.98
CA GLN A 82 15.23 5.74 -4.66
C GLN A 82 16.17 5.66 -5.88
N ALA A 83 15.63 5.47 -7.08
CA ALA A 83 16.40 5.48 -8.32
C ALA A 83 16.90 6.89 -8.69
N GLU A 84 16.08 7.91 -8.47
CA GLU A 84 16.43 9.31 -8.73
C GLU A 84 17.42 9.87 -7.70
N ARG A 85 17.39 9.37 -6.45
CA ARG A 85 18.16 9.89 -5.32
C ARG A 85 18.86 8.79 -4.52
N PRO A 86 19.83 8.07 -5.12
CA PRO A 86 20.48 6.93 -4.47
C PRO A 86 21.25 7.30 -3.18
N ALA A 87 21.70 8.56 -3.06
CA ALA A 87 22.43 9.05 -1.88
C ALA A 87 21.54 9.27 -0.63
N THR A 88 20.22 9.30 -0.80
CA THR A 88 19.26 9.49 0.29
C THR A 88 18.37 8.24 0.40
N PRO A 89 18.85 7.17 1.08
CA PRO A 89 18.14 5.91 1.11
C PRO A 89 16.80 6.07 1.84
N LEU A 90 15.72 5.54 1.27
CA LEU A 90 14.37 5.59 1.88
C LEU A 90 14.16 4.52 2.96
N PHE A 91 15.06 3.54 3.01
CA PHE A 91 15.10 2.49 4.01
C PHE A 91 16.43 2.53 4.75
N ARG A 92 16.41 2.13 6.01
CA ARG A 92 17.62 1.81 6.77
C ARG A 92 18.23 0.51 6.24
N PRO A 93 19.53 0.28 6.46
CA PRO A 93 20.14 -1.02 6.19
C PRO A 93 19.38 -2.17 6.86
N ARG A 94 19.45 -3.39 6.30
CA ARG A 94 18.68 -4.53 6.81
C ARG A 94 19.15 -4.95 8.21
N GLU A 95 20.44 -4.81 8.47
CA GLU A 95 21.08 -4.99 9.77
C GLU A 95 20.50 -4.07 10.86
N ASP A 96 19.96 -2.91 10.46
CA ASP A 96 19.30 -1.93 11.34
C ASP A 96 17.76 -2.08 11.33
N GLY A 97 17.26 -3.23 10.89
CA GLY A 97 15.84 -3.59 10.90
C GLY A 97 15.09 -3.31 9.60
N GLY A 98 15.70 -2.64 8.61
CA GLY A 98 15.08 -2.43 7.30
C GLY A 98 13.81 -1.55 7.32
N HIS A 99 13.61 -0.76 8.37
CA HIS A 99 12.51 0.22 8.45
C HIS A 99 12.76 1.42 7.54
N PHE A 100 11.76 2.30 7.38
CA PHE A 100 11.95 3.57 6.70
C PHE A 100 13.04 4.41 7.37
N SER A 101 13.82 5.10 6.55
CA SER A 101 14.70 6.18 7.01
C SER A 101 13.86 7.42 7.37
N VAL A 102 14.52 8.47 7.87
CA VAL A 102 13.86 9.77 8.07
C VAL A 102 13.29 10.29 6.74
N ASP A 103 14.02 10.11 5.64
CA ASP A 103 13.58 10.52 4.30
C ASP A 103 12.43 9.65 3.78
N GLY A 104 12.45 8.35 4.06
CA GLY A 104 11.31 7.45 3.79
C GLY A 104 10.03 7.91 4.49
N HIS A 105 10.11 8.19 5.80
CA HIS A 105 8.97 8.73 6.55
C HIS A 105 8.51 10.09 6.03
N ARG A 106 9.44 10.98 5.63
CA ARG A 106 9.11 12.28 5.08
C ARG A 106 8.34 12.16 3.76
N LEU A 107 8.79 11.29 2.85
CA LEU A 107 8.09 11.02 1.59
C LEU A 107 6.68 10.47 1.84
N THR A 108 6.54 9.49 2.74
CA THR A 108 5.22 8.96 3.14
C THR A 108 4.29 10.06 3.65
N ALA A 109 4.78 10.93 4.54
CA ALA A 109 3.98 12.02 5.09
C ALA A 109 3.53 13.01 4.01
N GLN A 110 4.40 13.34 3.05
CA GLN A 110 4.08 14.22 1.93
C GLN A 110 2.99 13.62 1.04
N MET A 111 3.11 12.33 0.68
CA MET A 111 2.11 11.64 -0.13
C MET A 111 0.76 11.53 0.59
N LEU A 112 0.78 11.21 1.88
CA LEU A 112 -0.43 11.16 2.69
C LEU A 112 -1.11 12.52 2.79
N ALA A 113 -0.35 13.59 3.04
CA ALA A 113 -0.88 14.94 3.10
C ALA A 113 -1.50 15.36 1.74
N ALA A 114 -0.83 15.04 0.63
CA ALA A 114 -1.36 15.32 -0.71
C ALA A 114 -2.68 14.58 -0.98
N ALA A 115 -2.76 13.29 -0.66
CA ALA A 115 -3.98 12.51 -0.81
C ALA A 115 -5.14 13.05 0.04
N LEU A 116 -4.85 13.49 1.27
CA LEU A 116 -5.84 14.08 2.16
C LEU A 116 -6.32 15.47 1.72
N ALA A 117 -5.45 16.24 1.06
CA ALA A 117 -5.78 17.57 0.55
C ALA A 117 -6.50 17.54 -0.80
N GLY A 118 -6.18 16.58 -1.67
CA GLY A 118 -6.69 16.50 -3.04
C GLY A 118 -7.99 15.70 -3.22
N ARG A 119 -8.44 14.96 -2.19
CA ARG A 119 -9.62 14.06 -2.15
C ARG A 119 -10.32 13.76 -3.50
N ASP A 120 -9.61 13.12 -4.41
CA ASP A 120 -10.17 12.21 -5.42
C ASP A 120 -9.64 10.80 -5.12
N SER A 121 -10.49 9.95 -4.59
CA SER A 121 -10.15 8.66 -3.95
C SER A 121 -9.73 7.55 -4.91
N CYS A 122 -9.77 7.77 -6.22
CA CYS A 122 -9.44 6.76 -7.23
C CYS A 122 -8.82 7.34 -8.52
N ALA A 123 -8.31 8.58 -8.50
CA ALA A 123 -7.69 9.13 -9.71
C ALA A 123 -6.40 8.33 -10.02
N GLU A 124 -6.46 7.61 -11.15
CA GLU A 124 -5.36 6.92 -11.84
C GLU A 124 -5.05 5.47 -11.41
N LEU A 125 -5.95 4.56 -11.77
CA LEU A 125 -5.55 3.20 -12.19
C LEU A 125 -5.09 3.25 -13.66
N HIS A 126 -3.89 3.78 -13.92
CA HIS A 126 -3.26 3.75 -15.25
C HIS A 126 -1.82 3.24 -15.17
#